data_AF-A0A9D7I1E7-F1
#
_entry.id   AF-A0A9D7I1E7-F1
#
_cell.length_a   1.000
_cell.length_b   1.000
_cell.length_c   1.000
_cell.angle_alpha   90.00
_cell.angle_beta   90.00
_cell.angle_gamma   90.00
#
_symmetry.space_group_name_H-M   'P 1'
#
loop_
_entity.id
_entity.type
_entity.pdbx_description
1 polymer ?
#
loop_
_entity_poly.entity_id
_entity_poly.type
_entity_poly.pdbx_seq_one_letter_code
_entity_poly.pdbx_strand_id
1 'polypeptide(L)'
;MQKAILGMEAEIIVVDNNSVDNSIEYLTPKFPAVNFIANKENTGFAKACNQGLEQAKGSYILFLNPDTIVPEDCFTKCISFFEANKEVGAIGIKMLDGSGNFLKESKRSFPSPSTSLYKLFGLAKLFPRSKIFSKYHLGYLKEDENNEVDVLAGAFMMIKKEVLDKVGGFDETFFMYGEDVDLSYRIQKAGYKNYYFADSSIIHFKGESTRKGSMNYVRMFYNAMSIFVRKHYGGSKAGLFSFLIHIAIWFRAALTTIGSFIRKNGLPIIDAGLILLSFWLMKNIWNEYVRTDIQYENKLLWIAFPAYTIFYLIAAYYAGLYDRWYKWSELFRSSVVATIVLLAAYAMLPEQYRFSRAILLFGAMLAFALISLLRWILIQLNVLNSNKDRDEHTQTVIAGSVVEFEAAKQLLKDAGLQQRVVGRVTVAADDNDGIGSVKNIKSLSTVIPFREIIFCQGALSYAAIIESIQQLPSSVNSMIHAHGTTSIVGSNSKDSSGEVVSKENGFKLSDPYNRRIKRLIDVSISIFSLITFPVHLLFVKKPFSFFRNCFQVLFAKKTWIGYAVSEKNLPVLHDAVISCNGIPADNKQQLPRESLQMMDYWYARDYEPMNDFKLIRRMYRSLGG
;
A
#
# COMPACT_ATOMS: atom_id res chain seq x y z
N MET A 1 -25.91 3.81 4.16
CA MET A 1 -26.82 4.97 4.10
C MET A 1 -28.28 4.56 4.03
N GLN A 2 -28.80 3.96 2.94
CA GLN A 2 -30.23 3.59 2.82
C GLN A 2 -30.77 2.80 4.01
N LYS A 3 -30.04 1.80 4.52
CA LYS A 3 -30.44 1.07 5.73
C LYS A 3 -30.49 1.93 7.01
N ALA A 4 -29.63 2.94 7.11
CA ALA A 4 -29.52 3.80 8.28
C ALA A 4 -30.54 4.96 8.32
N ILE A 5 -31.27 5.16 7.22
CA ILE A 5 -32.38 6.13 7.11
C ILE A 5 -33.75 5.46 7.12
N LEU A 6 -33.82 4.13 7.33
CA LEU A 6 -35.10 3.43 7.41
C LEU A 6 -35.94 3.98 8.56
N GLY A 7 -37.18 4.38 8.26
CA GLY A 7 -38.06 5.03 9.24
C GLY A 7 -37.79 6.52 9.46
N MET A 8 -36.94 7.15 8.62
CA MET A 8 -36.64 8.58 8.67
C MET A 8 -36.99 9.25 7.35
N GLU A 9 -37.49 10.49 7.40
CA GLU A 9 -37.58 11.33 6.21
C GLU A 9 -36.18 11.85 5.88
N ALA A 10 -35.58 11.33 4.81
CA ALA A 10 -34.21 11.65 4.42
C ALA A 10 -34.05 11.59 2.91
N GLU A 11 -33.07 12.35 2.42
CA GLU A 11 -32.59 12.32 1.05
C GLU A 11 -31.10 12.00 1.01
N ILE A 12 -30.65 11.40 -0.08
CA ILE A 12 -29.23 11.10 -0.31
C ILE A 12 -28.84 11.83 -1.59
N ILE A 13 -27.86 12.72 -1.48
CA ILE A 13 -27.31 13.48 -2.59
C ILE A 13 -25.86 13.04 -2.80
N VAL A 14 -25.54 12.56 -4.00
CA VAL A 14 -24.19 12.15 -4.38
C VAL A 14 -23.68 13.11 -5.44
N VAL A 15 -22.59 13.80 -5.13
CA VAL A 15 -21.90 14.68 -6.09
C VAL A 15 -20.71 13.92 -6.66
N ASP A 16 -20.83 13.50 -7.91
CA ASP A 16 -19.71 12.96 -8.66
C ASP A 16 -18.81 14.10 -9.14
N ASN A 17 -17.59 14.12 -8.64
CA ASN A 17 -16.65 15.23 -8.86
C ASN A 17 -15.73 14.94 -10.06
N ASN A 18 -16.34 14.57 -11.19
CA ASN A 18 -15.70 14.16 -12.44
C ASN A 18 -14.88 12.87 -12.28
N SER A 19 -15.54 11.78 -11.86
CA SER A 19 -14.91 10.46 -11.84
C SER A 19 -14.60 9.98 -13.26
N VAL A 20 -13.51 9.23 -13.41
CA VAL A 20 -13.02 8.73 -14.71
C VAL A 20 -13.34 7.25 -14.93
N ASP A 21 -13.93 6.61 -13.93
CA ASP A 21 -14.56 5.31 -14.05
C ASP A 21 -16.05 5.51 -14.37
N ASN A 22 -16.69 4.51 -14.98
CA ASN A 22 -18.11 4.55 -15.35
C ASN A 22 -19.03 4.44 -14.11
N SER A 23 -18.70 5.15 -13.03
CA SER A 23 -19.34 5.09 -11.72
C SER A 23 -20.78 5.59 -11.79
N ILE A 24 -21.04 6.70 -12.48
CA ILE A 24 -22.39 7.26 -12.62
C ILE A 24 -23.29 6.31 -13.41
N GLU A 25 -22.81 5.75 -14.52
CA GLU A 25 -23.55 4.78 -15.33
C GLU A 25 -23.84 3.50 -14.55
N TYR A 26 -22.93 3.08 -13.67
CA TYR A 26 -23.09 1.90 -12.83
C TYR A 26 -24.02 2.11 -11.63
N LEU A 27 -23.95 3.27 -10.97
CA LEU A 27 -24.65 3.55 -9.70
C LEU A 27 -26.08 4.04 -9.92
N THR A 28 -26.33 4.89 -10.92
CA THR A 28 -27.64 5.52 -11.14
C THR A 28 -28.77 4.49 -11.30
N PRO A 29 -28.62 3.42 -12.12
CA PRO A 29 -29.67 2.41 -12.26
C PRO A 29 -29.91 1.58 -10.99
N LYS A 30 -28.89 1.43 -10.13
CA LYS A 30 -28.97 0.64 -8.89
C LYS A 30 -29.59 1.40 -7.73
N PHE A 31 -29.48 2.73 -7.74
CA PHE A 31 -29.94 3.60 -6.66
C PHE A 31 -30.83 4.74 -7.19
N PRO A 32 -32.01 4.43 -7.76
CA PRO A 32 -32.87 5.44 -8.37
C PRO A 32 -33.43 6.48 -7.38
N ALA A 33 -33.42 6.17 -6.08
CA ALA A 33 -33.84 7.09 -5.02
C ALA A 33 -32.74 8.09 -4.59
N VAL A 34 -31.51 7.95 -5.11
CA VAL A 34 -30.39 8.86 -4.82
C VAL A 34 -30.38 9.97 -5.86
N ASN A 35 -30.21 11.21 -5.42
CA ASN A 35 -30.03 12.35 -6.30
C ASN A 35 -28.56 12.47 -6.69
N PHE A 36 -28.25 12.32 -7.98
CA PHE A 36 -26.88 12.40 -8.50
C PHE A 36 -26.63 13.75 -9.17
N ILE A 37 -25.55 14.42 -8.78
CA ILE A 37 -25.01 15.61 -9.42
C ILE A 37 -23.67 15.24 -10.05
N ALA A 38 -23.57 15.21 -11.38
CA ALA A 38 -22.34 14.84 -12.09
C ALA A 38 -21.62 16.09 -12.61
N ASN A 39 -20.46 16.41 -12.03
CA ASN A 39 -19.63 17.53 -12.45
C ASN A 39 -18.81 17.19 -13.70
N LYS A 40 -18.59 18.20 -14.56
CA LYS A 40 -17.75 18.07 -15.77
C LYS A 40 -16.26 18.26 -15.50
N GLU A 41 -15.91 18.79 -14.34
CA GLU A 41 -14.54 19.03 -13.88
C GLU A 41 -14.44 18.74 -12.38
N ASN A 42 -13.24 18.43 -11.89
CA ASN A 42 -13.03 18.25 -10.46
C ASN A 42 -12.90 19.63 -9.78
N THR A 43 -13.97 20.04 -9.09
CA THR A 43 -14.06 21.35 -8.45
C THR A 43 -13.45 21.41 -7.04
N GLY A 44 -12.86 20.31 -6.56
CA GLY A 44 -12.43 20.16 -5.17
C GLY A 44 -13.58 19.76 -4.23
N PHE A 45 -13.22 19.39 -2.99
CA PHE A 45 -14.15 18.82 -2.01
C PHE A 45 -15.16 19.85 -1.49
N ALA A 46 -14.70 21.03 -1.08
CA ALA A 46 -15.55 22.06 -0.50
C ALA A 46 -16.68 22.48 -1.46
N LYS A 47 -16.32 22.82 -2.70
CA LYS A 47 -17.28 23.25 -3.73
C LYS A 47 -18.25 22.13 -4.12
N ALA A 48 -17.77 20.89 -4.25
CA ALA A 48 -18.65 19.75 -4.54
C ALA A 48 -19.66 19.50 -3.40
N CYS A 49 -19.23 19.57 -2.14
CA CYS A 49 -20.12 19.44 -1.00
C CYS A 49 -21.15 20.58 -0.92
N ASN A 50 -20.76 21.82 -1.25
CA ASN A 50 -21.67 22.96 -1.27
C ASN A 50 -22.77 22.81 -2.34
N GLN A 51 -22.47 22.27 -3.52
CA GLN A 51 -23.47 21.95 -4.54
C GLN A 51 -24.56 20.99 -4.01
N GLY A 52 -24.15 19.99 -3.22
CA GLY A 52 -25.10 19.11 -2.54
C GLY A 52 -25.89 19.83 -1.44
N LEU A 53 -25.24 20.69 -0.66
CA LEU A 53 -25.88 21.48 0.42
C LEU A 53 -26.97 22.43 -0.12
N GLU A 54 -26.76 23.03 -1.30
CA GLU A 54 -27.73 23.91 -1.95
C GLU A 54 -29.05 23.20 -2.27
N GLN A 55 -28.99 21.90 -2.57
CA GLN A 55 -30.18 21.09 -2.87
C GLN A 55 -30.79 20.42 -1.64
N ALA A 56 -30.03 20.31 -0.55
CA ALA A 56 -30.44 19.60 0.66
C ALA A 56 -31.49 20.37 1.47
N LYS A 57 -32.56 19.66 1.86
CA LYS A 57 -33.76 20.17 2.56
C LYS A 57 -33.86 19.70 4.00
N GLY A 58 -33.08 18.70 4.40
CA GLY A 58 -33.11 18.14 5.75
C GLY A 58 -32.74 19.14 6.85
N SER A 59 -33.35 19.00 8.04
CA SER A 59 -33.02 19.81 9.22
C SER A 59 -31.64 19.50 9.80
N TYR A 60 -31.10 18.32 9.49
CA TYR A 60 -29.74 17.89 9.80
C TYR A 60 -29.04 17.55 8.50
N ILE A 61 -27.88 18.16 8.27
CA ILE A 61 -27.05 17.91 7.09
C ILE A 61 -25.86 17.07 7.51
N LEU A 62 -25.65 15.93 6.86
CA LEU A 62 -24.48 15.09 7.05
C LEU A 62 -23.58 15.16 5.82
N PHE A 63 -22.38 15.70 6.01
CA PHE A 63 -21.28 15.46 5.07
C PHE A 63 -20.63 14.13 5.40
N LEU A 64 -20.64 13.20 4.44
CA LEU A 64 -20.16 11.85 4.60
C LEU A 64 -19.24 11.48 3.45
N ASN A 65 -18.08 10.92 3.77
CA ASN A 65 -17.18 10.39 2.75
C ASN A 65 -17.73 9.10 2.12
N PRO A 66 -17.48 8.86 0.81
CA PRO A 66 -17.96 7.67 0.11
C PRO A 66 -17.27 6.36 0.55
N ASP A 67 -16.09 6.43 1.18
CA ASP A 67 -15.32 5.29 1.68
C ASP A 67 -15.65 4.97 3.15
N THR A 68 -16.92 5.14 3.54
CA THR A 68 -17.41 4.89 4.91
C THR A 68 -18.52 3.84 4.98
N ILE A 69 -18.59 3.14 6.11
CA ILE A 69 -19.70 2.25 6.47
C ILE A 69 -20.30 2.76 7.77
N VAL A 70 -21.60 3.04 7.73
CA VAL A 70 -22.39 3.52 8.87
C VAL A 70 -23.30 2.41 9.38
N PRO A 71 -23.42 2.22 10.71
CA PRO A 71 -24.39 1.29 11.28
C PRO A 71 -25.81 1.81 11.09
N GLU A 72 -26.79 0.90 11.15
CA GLU A 72 -28.20 1.19 10.88
C GLU A 72 -28.80 2.21 11.87
N ASP A 73 -28.38 2.20 13.13
CA ASP A 73 -28.89 3.09 14.18
C ASP A 73 -28.11 4.41 14.29
N CYS A 74 -27.11 4.62 13.43
CA CYS A 74 -26.16 5.73 13.53
C CYS A 74 -26.85 7.10 13.58
N PHE A 75 -27.71 7.37 12.60
CA PHE A 75 -28.29 8.70 12.43
C PHE A 75 -29.35 8.99 13.49
N THR A 76 -30.11 7.98 13.90
CA THR A 76 -31.06 8.11 15.01
C THR A 76 -30.35 8.51 16.30
N LYS A 77 -29.27 7.81 16.66
CA LYS A 77 -28.43 8.15 17.84
C LYS A 77 -27.86 9.57 17.77
N CYS A 78 -27.36 9.96 16.61
CA CYS A 78 -26.85 11.30 16.36
C CYS A 78 -27.92 12.39 16.56
N ILE A 79 -29.13 12.19 16.02
CA ILE A 79 -30.23 13.14 16.16
C ILE A 79 -30.71 13.22 17.61
N SER A 80 -30.87 12.09 18.31
CA SER A 80 -31.20 12.08 19.73
C SER A 80 -30.18 12.86 20.57
N PHE A 81 -28.90 12.80 20.21
CA PHE A 81 -27.86 13.59 20.88
C PHE A 81 -28.04 15.11 20.65
N PHE A 82 -28.38 15.54 19.44
CA PHE A 82 -28.71 16.95 19.15
C PHE A 82 -29.97 17.43 19.88
N GLU A 83 -30.97 16.57 20.02
CA GLU A 83 -32.21 16.88 20.72
C GLU A 83 -31.98 17.09 22.21
N ALA A 84 -31.12 16.25 22.82
CA ALA A 84 -30.72 16.34 24.21
C ALA A 84 -29.78 17.52 24.51
N ASN A 85 -28.99 17.98 23.54
CA ASN A 85 -27.97 19.03 23.73
C ASN A 85 -28.16 20.18 22.72
N LYS A 86 -28.94 21.20 23.10
CA LYS A 86 -29.35 22.28 22.19
C LYS A 86 -28.19 23.17 21.74
N GLU A 87 -27.15 23.31 22.55
CA GLU A 87 -25.94 24.10 22.27
C GLU A 87 -24.99 23.45 21.23
N VAL A 88 -25.17 22.15 20.95
CA VAL A 88 -24.37 21.43 19.98
C VAL A 88 -24.83 21.83 18.58
N GLY A 89 -23.93 22.42 17.80
CA GLY A 89 -24.20 22.82 16.42
C GLY A 89 -23.77 21.78 15.40
N ALA A 90 -22.71 21.02 15.71
CA ALA A 90 -22.19 19.97 14.86
C ALA A 90 -21.60 18.80 15.66
N ILE A 91 -21.66 17.61 15.08
CA ILE A 91 -21.04 16.40 15.62
C ILE A 91 -20.17 15.71 14.59
N GLY A 92 -19.03 15.19 15.05
CA GLY A 92 -18.26 14.16 14.38
C GLY A 92 -18.41 12.84 15.16
N ILE A 93 -18.00 11.73 14.57
CA ILE A 93 -18.23 10.40 15.14
C ILE A 93 -16.93 9.65 15.42
N LYS A 94 -16.99 8.63 16.29
CA LYS A 94 -15.93 7.62 16.42
C LYS A 94 -15.73 6.90 15.10
N MET A 95 -14.58 7.13 14.47
CA MET A 95 -14.19 6.43 13.26
C MET A 95 -13.16 5.34 13.56
N LEU A 96 -13.33 4.19 12.92
CA LEU A 96 -12.45 3.05 12.96
C LEU A 96 -11.92 2.77 11.55
N ASP A 97 -10.71 2.23 11.43
CA ASP A 97 -10.24 1.71 10.14
C ASP A 97 -10.83 0.32 9.85
N GLY A 98 -10.55 -0.21 8.66
CA GLY A 98 -11.00 -1.55 8.24
C GLY A 98 -10.45 -2.71 9.08
N SER A 99 -9.61 -2.44 10.08
CA SER A 99 -9.11 -3.41 11.06
C SER A 99 -9.58 -3.11 12.49
N GLY A 100 -10.55 -2.20 12.66
CA GLY A 100 -11.12 -1.85 13.96
C GLY A 100 -10.27 -0.91 14.81
N ASN A 101 -9.15 -0.38 14.30
CA ASN A 101 -8.33 0.54 15.06
C ASN A 101 -8.92 1.95 15.04
N PHE A 102 -8.87 2.64 16.17
CA PHE A 102 -9.34 4.00 16.29
C PHE A 102 -8.57 4.98 15.38
N LEU A 103 -9.32 5.78 14.63
CA LEU A 103 -8.80 6.84 13.79
C LEU A 103 -8.67 8.15 14.58
N LYS A 104 -7.43 8.58 14.82
CA LYS A 104 -7.10 9.80 15.59
C LYS A 104 -7.67 11.09 15.00
N GLU A 105 -8.06 11.11 13.73
CA GLU A 105 -8.77 12.23 13.12
C GLU A 105 -10.21 12.41 13.64
N SER A 106 -10.79 11.42 14.32
CA SER A 106 -12.14 11.53 14.89
C SER A 106 -12.28 12.67 15.89
N LYS A 107 -11.17 13.09 16.53
CA LYS A 107 -11.11 14.22 17.46
C LYS A 107 -9.84 15.02 17.24
N ARG A 108 -9.98 16.33 16.99
CA ARG A 108 -8.83 17.22 16.74
C ARG A 108 -8.94 18.55 17.47
N SER A 109 -7.78 19.12 17.80
CA SER A 109 -7.67 20.53 18.19
C SER A 109 -7.41 21.41 16.95
N PHE A 110 -7.58 22.72 17.07
CA PHE A 110 -7.10 23.62 16.01
C PHE A 110 -5.59 23.44 15.77
N PRO A 111 -5.14 23.53 14.50
CA PRO A 111 -3.72 23.48 14.18
C PRO A 111 -3.00 24.70 14.77
N SER A 112 -1.83 24.45 15.35
CA SER A 112 -0.96 25.49 15.93
C SER A 112 0.51 25.22 15.59
N PRO A 113 1.41 26.23 15.65
CA PRO A 113 2.83 25.99 15.40
C PRO A 113 3.43 24.89 16.30
N SER A 114 3.07 24.87 17.59
CA SER A 114 3.56 23.86 18.54
C SER A 114 3.06 22.46 18.22
N THR A 115 1.78 22.31 17.87
CA THR A 115 1.22 21.00 17.50
C THR A 115 1.85 20.42 16.22
N SER A 116 2.11 21.27 15.23
CA SER A 116 2.85 20.89 14.02
C SER A 116 4.28 20.45 14.34
N LEU A 117 4.97 21.16 15.23
CA LEU A 117 6.32 20.82 15.70
C LEU A 117 6.35 19.45 16.41
N TYR A 118 5.42 19.21 17.34
CA TYR A 118 5.36 17.94 18.08
C TYR A 118 5.07 16.74 17.16
N LYS A 119 4.28 16.95 16.12
CA LYS A 119 4.04 15.93 15.09
C LYS A 119 5.28 15.69 14.23
N LEU A 120 6.00 16.76 13.84
CA LEU A 120 7.19 16.68 13.00
C LEU A 120 8.33 15.90 13.67
N PHE A 121 8.61 16.20 14.94
CA PHE A 121 9.67 15.54 15.72
C PHE A 121 9.24 14.22 16.37
N GLY A 122 8.03 13.73 16.10
CA GLY A 122 7.53 12.47 16.66
C GLY A 122 7.19 12.50 18.15
N LEU A 123 7.24 13.67 18.81
CA LEU A 123 6.88 13.83 20.23
C LEU A 123 5.44 13.40 20.50
N ALA A 124 4.52 13.65 19.56
CA ALA A 124 3.14 13.17 19.66
C ALA A 124 3.02 11.63 19.62
N LYS A 125 3.98 10.94 18.99
CA LYS A 125 4.06 9.47 18.96
C LYS A 125 4.70 8.92 20.24
N LEU A 126 5.72 9.60 20.76
CA LEU A 126 6.40 9.24 22.01
C LEU A 126 5.51 9.46 23.24
N PHE A 127 4.70 10.52 23.24
CA PHE A 127 3.84 10.89 24.37
C PHE A 127 2.36 10.99 23.97
N PRO A 128 1.73 9.87 23.58
CA PRO A 128 0.40 9.87 22.94
C PRO A 128 -0.74 10.33 23.86
N ARG A 129 -0.58 10.26 25.18
CA ARG A 129 -1.59 10.70 26.18
C ARG A 129 -1.29 12.06 26.81
N SER A 130 -0.26 12.77 26.35
CA SER A 130 0.08 14.10 26.88
C SER A 130 -0.88 15.17 26.38
N LYS A 131 -1.42 16.00 27.30
CA LYS A 131 -2.19 17.20 26.97
C LYS A 131 -1.42 18.23 26.15
N ILE A 132 -0.09 18.18 26.21
CA ILE A 132 0.81 19.10 25.49
C ILE A 132 1.20 18.48 24.16
N PHE A 133 1.86 17.32 24.17
CA PHE A 133 2.46 16.73 22.97
C PHE A 133 1.45 16.07 22.03
N SER A 134 0.32 15.60 22.55
CA SER A 134 -0.76 14.96 21.78
C SER A 134 -1.96 15.90 21.56
N LYS A 135 -1.79 17.20 21.79
CA LYS A 135 -2.88 18.19 21.74
C LYS A 135 -3.69 18.14 20.44
N TYR A 136 -3.02 18.04 19.30
CA TYR A 136 -3.70 18.04 17.99
C TYR A 136 -4.70 16.91 17.79
N HIS A 137 -4.40 15.71 18.30
CA HIS A 137 -5.28 14.54 18.18
C HIS A 137 -6.02 14.24 19.48
N LEU A 138 -5.95 15.17 20.45
CA LEU A 138 -6.59 15.07 21.75
C LEU A 138 -6.39 13.68 22.41
N GLY A 139 -5.19 13.11 22.31
CA GLY A 139 -4.94 11.71 22.72
C GLY A 139 -5.03 11.46 24.23
N TYR A 140 -5.24 12.51 25.02
CA TYR A 140 -5.54 12.46 26.45
C TYR A 140 -7.03 12.25 26.76
N LEU A 141 -7.92 12.47 25.78
CA LEU A 141 -9.34 12.15 25.90
C LEU A 141 -9.55 10.68 25.60
N LYS A 142 -10.49 10.03 26.27
CA LYS A 142 -10.88 8.65 25.99
C LYS A 142 -11.58 8.53 24.63
N GLU A 143 -11.54 7.36 24.02
CA GLU A 143 -12.08 7.11 22.68
C GLU A 143 -13.57 6.78 22.74
N ASP A 144 -14.03 6.33 23.88
CA ASP A 144 -15.33 5.78 24.24
C ASP A 144 -16.16 6.76 25.09
N GLU A 145 -15.77 8.04 25.10
CA GLU A 145 -16.49 9.11 25.79
C GLU A 145 -16.81 10.25 24.81
N ASN A 146 -18.03 10.77 24.89
CA ASN A 146 -18.43 11.96 24.14
C ASN A 146 -17.64 13.17 24.68
N ASN A 147 -17.08 13.99 23.79
CA ASN A 147 -16.25 15.14 24.20
C ASN A 147 -16.49 16.37 23.31
N GLU A 148 -16.48 17.56 23.91
CA GLU A 148 -16.35 18.81 23.14
C GLU A 148 -14.96 18.86 22.49
N VAL A 149 -14.90 19.20 21.21
CA VAL A 149 -13.64 19.23 20.42
C VAL A 149 -13.56 20.48 19.57
N ASP A 150 -12.36 20.87 19.15
CA ASP A 150 -12.21 22.06 18.31
C ASP A 150 -12.65 21.81 16.87
N VAL A 151 -12.21 20.68 16.32
CA VAL A 151 -12.26 20.40 14.88
C VAL A 151 -12.85 19.01 14.63
N LEU A 152 -13.88 18.97 13.79
CA LEU A 152 -14.47 17.75 13.26
C LEU A 152 -13.77 17.35 11.95
N ALA A 153 -13.85 16.08 11.58
CA ALA A 153 -13.32 15.62 10.30
C ALA A 153 -14.42 15.63 9.25
N GLY A 154 -14.13 16.15 8.04
CA GLY A 154 -15.08 16.13 6.92
C GLY A 154 -15.55 14.74 6.48
N ALA A 155 -14.89 13.67 6.96
CA ALA A 155 -15.27 12.29 6.69
C ALA A 155 -16.64 11.89 7.29
N PHE A 156 -17.00 12.51 8.41
CA PHE A 156 -18.33 12.43 9.01
C PHE A 156 -18.54 13.71 9.82
N MET A 157 -19.35 14.62 9.29
CA MET A 157 -19.68 15.88 9.94
C MET A 157 -21.18 16.15 9.78
N MET A 158 -21.94 15.86 10.84
CA MET A 158 -23.37 16.14 10.89
C MET A 158 -23.59 17.50 11.56
N ILE A 159 -24.37 18.37 10.95
CA ILE A 159 -24.54 19.78 11.36
C ILE A 159 -26.03 20.13 11.27
N LYS A 160 -26.54 20.89 12.24
CA LYS A 160 -27.91 21.43 12.15
C LYS A 160 -27.99 22.41 10.98
N LYS A 161 -29.06 22.34 10.18
CA LYS A 161 -29.26 23.26 9.04
C LYS A 161 -29.26 24.72 9.47
N GLU A 162 -29.89 25.05 10.60
CA GLU A 162 -29.90 26.41 11.18
C GLU A 162 -28.49 26.98 11.44
N VAL A 163 -27.52 26.11 11.77
CA VAL A 163 -26.13 26.50 12.00
C VAL A 163 -25.47 26.81 10.66
N LEU A 164 -25.69 25.96 9.65
CA LEU A 164 -25.19 26.18 8.29
C LEU A 164 -25.80 27.43 7.65
N ASP A 165 -27.07 27.75 7.91
CA ASP A 165 -27.70 28.96 7.41
C ASP A 165 -27.06 30.22 8.03
N LYS A 166 -26.56 30.12 9.27
CA LYS A 166 -25.86 31.22 9.95
C LYS A 166 -24.40 31.36 9.54
N VAL A 167 -23.68 30.25 9.37
CA VAL A 167 -22.22 30.28 9.15
C VAL A 167 -21.80 30.05 7.70
N GLY A 168 -22.71 29.56 6.84
CA GLY A 168 -22.43 29.08 5.49
C GLY A 168 -21.87 27.65 5.46
N GLY A 169 -21.78 27.07 4.25
CA GLY A 169 -21.19 25.76 3.98
C GLY A 169 -19.66 25.72 4.13
N PHE A 170 -18.99 24.84 3.40
CA PHE A 170 -17.53 24.83 3.34
C PHE A 170 -17.01 26.06 2.59
N ASP A 171 -15.85 26.59 3.00
CA ASP A 171 -15.21 27.69 2.28
C ASP A 171 -14.49 27.15 1.03
N GLU A 172 -14.95 27.58 -0.15
CA GLU A 172 -14.46 27.12 -1.45
C GLU A 172 -13.03 27.58 -1.78
N THR A 173 -12.44 28.48 -1.00
CA THR A 173 -11.00 28.77 -1.09
C THR A 173 -10.15 27.56 -0.72
N PHE A 174 -10.71 26.61 0.03
CA PHE A 174 -10.09 25.32 0.34
C PHE A 174 -10.51 24.29 -0.70
N PHE A 175 -9.59 23.92 -1.58
CA PHE A 175 -9.83 22.78 -2.48
C PHE A 175 -9.93 21.45 -1.70
N MET A 176 -9.12 21.25 -0.65
CA MET A 176 -9.14 20.08 0.25
C MET A 176 -8.29 20.27 1.53
N TYR A 177 -8.59 19.53 2.60
CA TYR A 177 -7.87 19.39 3.90
C TYR A 177 -7.97 20.54 4.93
N GLY A 178 -8.59 21.67 4.62
CA GLY A 178 -8.71 22.80 5.55
C GLY A 178 -10.12 23.33 5.71
N GLU A 179 -11.02 22.93 4.82
CA GLU A 179 -12.44 23.25 4.84
C GLU A 179 -13.13 22.80 6.12
N ASP A 180 -12.78 21.62 6.65
CA ASP A 180 -13.36 21.09 7.89
C ASP A 180 -12.87 21.85 9.13
N VAL A 181 -11.59 22.26 9.14
CA VAL A 181 -11.00 23.13 10.17
C VAL A 181 -11.66 24.51 10.15
N ASP A 182 -11.84 25.11 8.96
CA ASP A 182 -12.47 26.43 8.79
C ASP A 182 -13.94 26.42 9.22
N LEU A 183 -14.72 25.44 8.77
CA LEU A 183 -16.12 25.32 9.15
C LEU A 183 -16.28 25.08 10.65
N SER A 184 -15.48 24.18 11.23
CA SER A 184 -15.47 23.94 12.68
C SER A 184 -15.16 25.23 13.47
N TYR A 185 -14.22 26.05 12.99
CA TYR A 185 -13.89 27.34 13.61
C TYR A 185 -15.05 28.34 13.52
N ARG A 186 -15.69 28.45 12.35
CA ARG A 186 -16.85 29.34 12.15
C ARG A 186 -18.05 28.95 13.02
N ILE A 187 -18.32 27.65 13.18
CA ILE A 187 -19.38 27.13 14.07
C ILE A 187 -19.14 27.60 15.51
N GLN A 188 -17.91 27.43 16.02
CA GLN A 188 -17.57 27.92 17.37
C GLN A 188 -17.66 29.43 17.51
N LYS A 189 -17.21 30.18 16.50
CA LYS A 189 -17.33 31.65 16.49
C LYS A 189 -18.77 32.12 16.49
N ALA A 190 -19.70 31.34 15.95
CA ALA A 190 -21.12 31.64 15.95
C ALA A 190 -21.83 31.28 17.27
N GLY A 191 -21.09 30.74 18.26
CA GLY A 191 -21.56 30.42 19.61
C GLY A 191 -22.01 28.97 19.81
N TYR A 192 -21.83 28.10 18.81
CA TYR A 192 -22.21 26.70 18.90
C TYR A 192 -21.03 25.80 19.26
N LYS A 193 -21.31 24.60 19.76
CA LYS A 193 -20.28 23.61 20.08
C LYS A 193 -20.12 22.55 18.99
N ASN A 194 -18.87 22.12 18.79
CA ASN A 194 -18.52 20.93 18.03
C ASN A 194 -18.32 19.76 19.01
N TYR A 195 -18.91 18.61 18.72
CA TYR A 195 -18.84 17.44 19.60
C TYR A 195 -18.29 16.20 18.89
N TYR A 196 -17.43 15.48 19.57
CA TYR A 196 -17.05 14.12 19.25
C TYR A 196 -18.05 13.16 19.88
N PHE A 197 -18.75 12.38 19.06
CA PHE A 197 -19.77 11.41 19.45
C PHE A 197 -19.23 9.98 19.39
N ALA A 198 -19.16 9.33 20.56
CA ALA A 198 -18.59 8.01 20.79
C ALA A 198 -19.65 6.89 20.91
N ASP A 199 -20.93 7.23 21.13
CA ASP A 199 -22.01 6.23 21.34
C ASP A 199 -22.43 5.48 20.05
N SER A 200 -21.86 5.88 18.92
CA SER A 200 -21.91 5.16 17.65
C SER A 200 -20.54 5.20 16.98
N SER A 201 -20.24 4.22 16.12
CA SER A 201 -18.97 4.13 15.40
C SER A 201 -19.18 3.80 13.94
N ILE A 202 -18.34 4.36 13.07
CA ILE A 202 -18.32 4.07 11.63
C ILE A 202 -16.99 3.43 11.25
N ILE A 203 -16.97 2.68 10.14
CA ILE A 203 -15.72 2.33 9.47
C ILE A 203 -15.42 3.39 8.42
N HIS A 204 -14.17 3.83 8.35
CA HIS A 204 -13.68 4.73 7.31
C HIS A 204 -12.41 4.12 6.71
N PHE A 205 -12.50 3.69 5.45
CA PHE A 205 -11.47 2.90 4.78
C PHE A 205 -10.22 3.69 4.36
N LYS A 206 -10.23 5.02 4.53
CA LYS A 206 -9.08 5.94 4.63
C LYS A 206 -7.88 5.60 3.74
N GLY A 207 -7.68 6.44 2.72
CA GLY A 207 -6.52 6.36 1.82
C GLY A 207 -6.91 5.98 0.39
N GLU A 208 -8.19 5.64 0.16
CA GLU A 208 -8.76 5.38 -1.17
C GLU A 208 -8.65 6.60 -2.08
N SER A 209 -9.03 7.78 -1.59
CA SER A 209 -9.07 9.01 -2.40
C SER A 209 -7.74 9.78 -2.43
N THR A 210 -6.80 9.54 -1.51
CA THR A 210 -5.46 10.17 -1.55
C THR A 210 -4.39 9.35 -0.83
N ARG A 211 -3.32 8.99 -1.56
CA ARG A 211 -2.12 8.37 -0.99
C ARG A 211 -1.38 9.33 -0.04
N LYS A 212 -1.44 9.04 1.26
CA LYS A 212 -0.69 9.77 2.29
C LYS A 212 0.81 9.71 2.01
N GLY A 213 1.46 10.88 2.06
CA GLY A 213 2.91 11.00 1.85
C GLY A 213 3.35 11.29 0.40
N SER A 214 2.41 11.43 -0.54
CA SER A 214 2.75 12.06 -1.83
C SER A 214 3.13 13.54 -1.62
N MET A 215 4.04 14.05 -2.45
CA MET A 215 4.42 15.47 -2.39
C MET A 215 3.21 16.39 -2.59
N ASN A 216 2.26 15.97 -3.43
CA ASN A 216 1.03 16.70 -3.68
C ASN A 216 0.15 16.76 -2.43
N TYR A 217 -0.02 15.65 -1.69
CA TYR A 217 -0.73 15.65 -0.41
C TYR A 217 -0.13 16.67 0.57
N VAL A 218 1.20 16.62 0.72
CA VAL A 218 1.95 17.53 1.60
C VAL A 218 1.66 18.98 1.18
N ARG A 219 1.91 19.34 -0.08
CA ARG A 219 1.68 20.69 -0.59
C ARG A 219 0.25 21.19 -0.37
N MET A 220 -0.75 20.35 -0.69
CA MET A 220 -2.17 20.69 -0.52
C MET A 220 -2.53 20.95 0.94
N PHE A 221 -2.16 20.05 1.84
CA PHE A 221 -2.41 20.20 3.27
C PHE A 221 -1.80 21.49 3.83
N TYR A 222 -0.55 21.78 3.48
CA TYR A 222 0.13 22.97 3.99
C TYR A 222 -0.39 24.28 3.37
N ASN A 223 -0.77 24.27 2.09
CA ASN A 223 -1.47 25.40 1.48
C ASN A 223 -2.78 25.70 2.22
N ALA A 224 -3.57 24.66 2.51
CA ALA A 224 -4.80 24.80 3.29
C ALA A 224 -4.53 25.42 4.67
N MET A 225 -3.51 24.93 5.40
CA MET A 225 -3.16 25.51 6.70
C MET A 225 -2.70 26.98 6.60
N SER A 226 -2.00 27.36 5.51
CA SER A 226 -1.61 28.75 5.26
C SER A 226 -2.82 29.66 5.04
N ILE A 227 -3.81 29.20 4.27
CA ILE A 227 -5.08 29.91 4.05
C ILE A 227 -5.81 30.10 5.38
N PHE A 228 -5.96 29.03 6.17
CA PHE A 228 -6.63 29.08 7.48
C PHE A 228 -5.99 30.11 8.42
N VAL A 229 -4.66 30.08 8.55
CA VAL A 229 -3.96 31.00 9.46
C VAL A 229 -4.02 32.45 8.97
N ARG A 230 -3.90 32.69 7.66
CA ARG A 230 -4.06 34.05 7.10
C ARG A 230 -5.46 34.61 7.37
N LYS A 231 -6.48 33.76 7.28
CA LYS A 231 -7.88 34.14 7.49
C LYS A 231 -8.21 34.41 8.97
N HIS A 232 -7.70 33.58 9.89
CA HIS A 232 -8.17 33.59 11.28
C HIS A 232 -7.17 34.13 12.34
N TYR A 233 -5.87 34.23 12.03
CA TYR A 233 -4.84 34.59 13.04
C TYR A 233 -4.01 35.85 12.72
N GLY A 234 -4.30 36.58 11.64
CA GLY A 234 -3.68 37.88 11.30
C GLY A 234 -2.26 37.82 10.72
N GLY A 235 -1.78 38.92 10.14
CA GLY A 235 -0.62 38.95 9.21
C GLY A 235 0.75 38.57 9.79
N SER A 236 1.18 39.14 10.93
CA SER A 236 2.53 38.92 11.47
C SER A 236 2.73 37.51 12.04
N LYS A 237 1.70 36.94 12.69
CA LYS A 237 1.70 35.54 13.16
C LYS A 237 1.58 34.55 11.99
N ALA A 238 0.87 34.93 10.92
CA ALA A 238 0.78 34.12 9.70
C ALA A 238 2.13 33.97 8.99
N GLY A 239 2.95 35.03 8.96
CA GLY A 239 4.29 34.98 8.34
C GLY A 239 5.21 33.95 9.01
N LEU A 240 5.36 34.02 10.34
CA LEU A 240 6.19 33.09 11.10
C LEU A 240 5.67 31.64 11.01
N PHE A 241 4.35 31.45 11.12
CA PHE A 241 3.75 30.13 11.00
C PHE A 241 3.97 29.53 9.60
N SER A 242 3.77 30.34 8.56
CA SER A 242 4.04 29.94 7.18
C SER A 242 5.51 29.52 7.01
N PHE A 243 6.46 30.31 7.51
CA PHE A 243 7.89 29.98 7.45
C PHE A 243 8.22 28.64 8.12
N LEU A 244 7.75 28.40 9.34
CA LEU A 244 7.97 27.13 10.05
C LEU A 244 7.33 25.94 9.33
N ILE A 245 6.17 26.14 8.73
CA ILE A 245 5.51 25.15 7.87
C ILE A 245 6.39 24.82 6.66
N HIS A 246 6.96 25.80 5.97
CA HIS A 246 7.80 25.57 4.80
C HIS A 246 9.04 24.76 5.15
N ILE A 247 9.70 25.06 6.29
CA ILE A 247 10.81 24.24 6.78
C ILE A 247 10.35 22.80 7.03
N ALA A 248 9.20 22.60 7.68
CA ALA A 248 8.67 21.27 7.95
C ALA A 248 8.36 20.49 6.67
N ILE A 249 7.84 21.16 5.63
CA ILE A 249 7.61 20.59 4.30
C ILE A 249 8.92 20.13 3.69
N TRP A 250 9.92 21.02 3.60
CA TRP A 250 11.21 20.72 2.98
C TRP A 250 11.92 19.58 3.71
N PHE A 251 11.87 19.58 5.05
CA PHE A 251 12.41 18.48 5.85
C PHE A 251 11.68 17.16 5.58
N ARG A 252 10.34 17.15 5.56
CA ARG A 252 9.57 15.94 5.26
C ARG A 252 9.76 15.46 3.83
N ALA A 253 9.89 16.39 2.88
CA ALA A 253 10.21 16.13 1.48
C ALA A 253 11.56 15.45 1.36
N ALA A 254 12.60 15.99 2.01
CA ALA A 254 13.92 15.38 2.03
C ALA A 254 13.89 13.96 2.61
N LEU A 255 13.26 13.76 3.78
CA LEU A 255 13.12 12.42 4.38
C LEU A 255 12.37 11.43 3.48
N THR A 256 11.31 11.89 2.82
CA THR A 256 10.50 11.04 1.91
C THR A 256 11.30 10.68 0.65
N THR A 257 12.03 11.64 0.08
CA THR A 257 12.90 11.44 -1.08
C THR A 257 14.04 10.47 -0.75
N ILE A 258 14.69 10.64 0.41
CA ILE A 258 15.73 9.73 0.91
C ILE A 258 15.16 8.33 1.11
N GLY A 259 14.04 8.20 1.83
CA GLY A 259 13.40 6.90 2.06
C GLY A 259 12.92 6.22 0.77
N SER A 260 12.44 7.00 -0.21
CA SER A 260 12.05 6.50 -1.53
C SER A 260 13.26 6.01 -2.33
N PHE A 261 14.35 6.78 -2.32
CA PHE A 261 15.61 6.39 -2.96
C PHE A 261 16.13 5.08 -2.36
N ILE A 262 16.20 4.98 -1.03
CA ILE A 262 16.62 3.77 -0.32
C ILE A 262 15.79 2.57 -0.77
N ARG A 263 14.44 2.68 -0.72
CA ARG A 263 13.53 1.59 -1.12
C ARG A 263 13.65 1.16 -2.58
N LYS A 264 13.83 2.11 -3.50
CA LYS A 264 13.78 1.82 -4.94
C LYS A 264 15.10 1.30 -5.47
N ASN A 265 16.21 1.98 -5.15
CA ASN A 265 17.51 1.74 -5.77
C ASN A 265 18.69 1.80 -4.78
N GLY A 266 18.47 2.30 -3.55
CA GLY A 266 19.55 2.64 -2.64
C GLY A 266 20.10 1.43 -1.86
N LEU A 267 19.30 0.39 -1.61
CA LEU A 267 19.77 -0.77 -0.82
C LEU A 267 21.01 -1.45 -1.41
N PRO A 268 21.10 -1.78 -2.72
CA PRO A 268 22.32 -2.36 -3.28
C PRO A 268 23.54 -1.44 -3.16
N ILE A 269 23.35 -0.12 -3.30
CA ILE A 269 24.43 0.87 -3.20
C ILE A 269 24.94 0.98 -1.76
N ILE A 270 24.02 1.01 -0.80
CA ILE A 270 24.37 1.07 0.62
C ILE A 270 25.06 -0.23 1.05
N ASP A 271 24.54 -1.38 0.64
CA ASP A 271 25.17 -2.67 0.93
C ASP A 271 26.58 -2.74 0.31
N ALA A 272 26.77 -2.24 -0.92
CA ALA A 272 28.09 -2.14 -1.54
C ALA A 272 29.05 -1.30 -0.69
N GLY A 273 28.60 -0.14 -0.22
CA GLY A 273 29.37 0.73 0.68
C GLY A 273 29.71 0.04 2.00
N LEU A 274 28.76 -0.65 2.63
CA LEU A 274 28.97 -1.39 3.88
C LEU A 274 29.92 -2.57 3.69
N ILE A 275 29.84 -3.28 2.57
CA ILE A 275 30.77 -4.37 2.24
C ILE A 275 32.17 -3.79 2.08
N LEU A 276 32.36 -2.80 1.22
CA LEU A 276 33.67 -2.18 1.00
C LEU A 276 34.27 -1.64 2.31
N LEU A 277 33.46 -0.99 3.15
CA LEU A 277 33.86 -0.54 4.48
C LEU A 277 34.28 -1.70 5.38
N SER A 278 33.53 -2.80 5.39
CA SER A 278 33.83 -3.98 6.21
C SER A 278 35.16 -4.61 5.84
N PHE A 279 35.43 -4.75 4.54
CA PHE A 279 36.69 -5.29 4.05
C PHE A 279 37.87 -4.34 4.30
N TRP A 280 37.67 -3.03 4.15
CA TRP A 280 38.67 -2.03 4.48
C TRP A 280 39.04 -2.04 5.96
N LEU A 281 38.04 -2.05 6.85
CA LEU A 281 38.23 -2.17 8.30
C LEU A 281 38.95 -3.47 8.67
N MET A 282 38.48 -4.60 8.14
CA MET A 282 39.07 -5.90 8.43
C MET A 282 40.52 -5.98 7.97
N LYS A 283 40.85 -5.43 6.80
CA LYS A 283 42.22 -5.35 6.31
C LYS A 283 43.12 -4.54 7.24
N ASN A 284 42.68 -3.36 7.68
CA ASN A 284 43.49 -2.53 8.57
C ASN A 284 43.73 -3.23 9.91
N ILE A 285 42.67 -3.82 10.50
CA ILE A 285 42.79 -4.61 11.74
C ILE A 285 43.75 -5.79 11.54
N TRP A 286 43.62 -6.52 10.43
CA TRP A 286 44.45 -7.68 10.17
C TRP A 286 45.93 -7.33 10.01
N ASN A 287 46.24 -6.20 9.34
CA ASN A 287 47.61 -5.73 9.17
C ASN A 287 48.22 -5.19 10.46
N GLU A 288 47.43 -4.50 11.28
CA GLU A 288 47.92 -3.82 12.48
C GLU A 288 48.06 -4.78 13.68
N TYR A 289 47.19 -5.79 13.78
CA TYR A 289 47.11 -6.63 14.98
C TYR A 289 47.41 -8.12 14.75
N VAL A 290 47.32 -8.64 13.53
CA VAL A 290 47.44 -10.11 13.28
C VAL A 290 48.65 -10.47 12.42
N ARG A 291 48.87 -9.73 11.33
CA ARG A 291 49.98 -9.93 10.39
C ARG A 291 50.74 -8.63 10.22
N THR A 292 51.40 -8.20 11.29
CA THR A 292 52.26 -7.01 11.34
C THR A 292 53.51 -7.14 10.46
N ASP A 293 53.85 -8.37 10.09
CA ASP A 293 54.98 -8.78 9.24
C ASP A 293 54.70 -8.60 7.74
N ILE A 294 53.44 -8.49 7.31
CA ILE A 294 53.06 -8.47 5.89
C ILE A 294 52.23 -7.22 5.57
N GLN A 295 52.75 -6.35 4.70
CA GLN A 295 51.98 -5.24 4.15
C GLN A 295 51.38 -5.62 2.79
N TYR A 296 50.09 -5.99 2.80
CA TYR A 296 49.38 -6.21 1.54
C TYR A 296 49.26 -4.92 0.73
N GLU A 297 49.65 -4.97 -0.54
CA GLU A 297 49.50 -3.84 -1.45
C GLU A 297 48.04 -3.44 -1.63
N ASN A 298 47.76 -2.14 -1.53
CA ASN A 298 46.41 -1.61 -1.69
C ASN A 298 45.83 -1.90 -3.10
N LYS A 299 46.66 -1.96 -4.15
CA LYS A 299 46.25 -2.20 -5.55
C LYS A 299 45.52 -3.52 -5.73
N LEU A 300 45.97 -4.58 -5.06
CA LEU A 300 45.34 -5.90 -5.12
C LEU A 300 43.92 -5.88 -4.51
N LEU A 301 43.75 -5.08 -3.45
CA LEU A 301 42.51 -4.96 -2.69
C LEU A 301 41.45 -4.14 -3.43
N TRP A 302 41.88 -3.15 -4.25
CA TRP A 302 40.99 -2.39 -5.14
C TRP A 302 40.37 -3.24 -6.26
N ILE A 303 40.87 -4.45 -6.51
CA ILE A 303 40.27 -5.38 -7.47
C ILE A 303 39.44 -6.42 -6.72
N ALA A 304 40.02 -7.05 -5.69
CA ALA A 304 39.37 -8.13 -4.97
C ALA A 304 38.11 -7.69 -4.20
N PHE A 305 38.13 -6.55 -3.50
CA PHE A 305 36.97 -6.11 -2.71
C PHE A 305 35.81 -5.65 -3.60
N PRO A 306 36.02 -4.86 -4.67
CA PRO A 306 34.94 -4.56 -5.61
C PRO A 306 34.43 -5.80 -6.35
N ALA A 307 35.31 -6.74 -6.75
CA ALA A 307 34.88 -8.00 -7.35
C ALA A 307 33.98 -8.79 -6.39
N TYR A 308 34.39 -8.96 -5.13
CA TYR A 308 33.55 -9.58 -4.10
C TYR A 308 32.21 -8.87 -3.96
N THR A 309 32.25 -7.55 -3.87
CA THR A 309 31.04 -6.72 -3.72
C THR A 309 30.08 -6.97 -4.88
N ILE A 310 30.57 -6.97 -6.12
CA ILE A 310 29.75 -7.27 -7.30
C ILE A 310 29.15 -8.68 -7.23
N PHE A 311 29.95 -9.70 -6.91
CA PHE A 311 29.45 -11.07 -6.77
C PHE A 311 28.40 -11.20 -5.66
N TYR A 312 28.63 -10.56 -4.52
CA TYR A 312 27.67 -10.51 -3.42
C TYR A 312 26.36 -9.88 -3.86
N LEU A 313 26.40 -8.72 -4.53
CA LEU A 313 25.21 -8.03 -5.01
C LEU A 313 24.43 -8.87 -6.03
N ILE A 314 25.11 -9.61 -6.91
CA ILE A 314 24.48 -10.54 -7.85
C ILE A 314 23.80 -11.69 -7.09
N ALA A 315 24.51 -12.33 -6.15
CA ALA A 315 23.95 -13.42 -5.34
C ALA A 315 22.74 -12.94 -4.52
N ALA A 316 22.86 -11.77 -3.89
CA ALA A 316 21.80 -11.11 -3.13
C ALA A 316 20.58 -10.77 -3.99
N TYR A 317 20.78 -10.25 -5.19
CA TYR A 317 19.72 -9.95 -6.14
C TYR A 317 18.92 -11.21 -6.47
N TYR A 318 19.58 -12.30 -6.87
CA TYR A 318 18.88 -13.54 -7.24
C TYR A 318 18.24 -14.26 -6.05
N ALA A 319 18.85 -14.17 -4.87
CA ALA A 319 18.26 -14.65 -3.63
C ALA A 319 17.03 -13.84 -3.17
N GLY A 320 16.75 -12.68 -3.79
CA GLY A 320 15.58 -11.86 -3.48
C GLY A 320 15.79 -10.83 -2.37
N LEU A 321 17.03 -10.60 -1.91
CA LEU A 321 17.32 -9.69 -0.79
C LEU A 321 16.80 -8.26 -1.00
N TYR A 322 16.67 -7.85 -2.26
CA TYR A 322 16.23 -6.51 -2.68
C TYR A 322 14.76 -6.47 -3.13
N ASP A 323 13.99 -7.52 -2.83
CA ASP A 323 12.57 -7.55 -3.11
C ASP A 323 11.78 -6.61 -2.19
N ARG A 324 10.48 -6.49 -2.48
CA ARG A 324 9.55 -5.61 -1.75
C ARG A 324 9.54 -5.87 -0.25
N TRP A 325 9.82 -7.09 0.17
CA TRP A 325 9.83 -7.50 1.57
C TRP A 325 11.19 -8.04 1.95
N TYR A 326 11.72 -7.57 3.07
CA TYR A 326 12.97 -8.07 3.61
C TYR A 326 12.76 -9.39 4.35
N LYS A 327 13.54 -10.42 4.00
CA LYS A 327 13.66 -11.64 4.81
C LYS A 327 15.08 -11.84 5.30
N TRP A 328 15.21 -12.09 6.60
CA TRP A 328 16.51 -12.37 7.19
C TRP A 328 17.16 -13.65 6.61
N SER A 329 16.35 -14.64 6.25
CA SER A 329 16.81 -15.88 5.60
C SER A 329 17.43 -15.65 4.22
N GLU A 330 16.95 -14.65 3.47
CA GLU A 330 17.49 -14.30 2.15
C GLU A 330 18.85 -13.64 2.30
N LEU A 331 19.02 -12.74 3.29
CA LEU A 331 20.31 -12.15 3.61
C LEU A 331 21.33 -13.25 3.97
N PHE A 332 20.98 -14.12 4.91
CA PHE A 332 21.85 -15.21 5.33
C PHE A 332 22.28 -16.10 4.17
N ARG A 333 21.32 -16.57 3.35
CA ARG A 333 21.62 -17.41 2.17
C ARG A 333 22.53 -16.69 1.18
N SER A 334 22.26 -15.41 0.90
CA SER A 334 23.06 -14.60 -0.02
C SER A 334 24.51 -14.46 0.46
N SER A 335 24.70 -14.16 1.75
CA SER A 335 26.02 -13.99 2.33
C SER A 335 26.81 -15.29 2.33
N VAL A 336 26.17 -16.43 2.66
CA VAL A 336 26.82 -17.75 2.63
C VAL A 336 27.23 -18.11 1.20
N VAL A 337 26.32 -18.01 0.23
CA VAL A 337 26.61 -18.35 -1.18
C VAL A 337 27.71 -17.45 -1.74
N ALA A 338 27.63 -16.14 -1.53
CA ALA A 338 28.65 -15.19 -1.99
C ALA A 338 30.03 -15.48 -1.38
N THR A 339 30.08 -15.82 -0.09
CA THR A 339 31.33 -16.16 0.60
C THR A 339 31.94 -17.44 0.04
N ILE A 340 31.14 -18.50 -0.17
CA ILE A 340 31.60 -19.76 -0.74
C ILE A 340 32.16 -19.57 -2.15
N VAL A 341 31.40 -18.88 -3.02
CA VAL A 341 31.82 -18.61 -4.41
C VAL A 341 33.10 -17.79 -4.44
N LEU A 342 33.22 -16.78 -3.57
CA LEU A 342 34.43 -15.98 -3.48
C LEU A 342 35.62 -16.81 -3.01
N LEU A 343 35.47 -17.63 -1.96
CA LEU A 343 36.54 -18.49 -1.48
C LEU A 343 37.00 -19.48 -2.57
N ALA A 344 36.08 -19.99 -3.38
CA ALA A 344 36.39 -20.83 -4.53
C ALA A 344 37.13 -20.06 -5.63
N ALA A 345 36.64 -18.89 -6.04
CA ALA A 345 37.29 -18.03 -7.02
C ALA A 345 38.69 -17.59 -6.55
N TYR A 346 38.81 -17.23 -5.28
CA TYR A 346 40.07 -16.88 -4.63
C TYR A 346 41.06 -18.06 -4.64
N ALA A 347 40.58 -19.29 -4.41
CA ALA A 347 41.42 -20.47 -4.47
C ALA A 347 42.01 -20.71 -5.88
N MET A 348 41.34 -20.23 -6.93
CA MET A 348 41.82 -20.30 -8.31
C MET A 348 42.80 -19.17 -8.68
N LEU A 349 43.01 -18.18 -7.82
CA LEU A 349 43.94 -17.09 -8.10
C LEU A 349 45.41 -17.58 -8.03
N PRO A 350 46.30 -17.05 -8.90
CA PRO A 350 47.73 -17.25 -8.76
C PRO A 350 48.23 -16.75 -7.38
N GLU A 351 49.27 -17.37 -6.84
CA GLU A 351 49.74 -17.14 -5.46
C GLU A 351 50.12 -15.69 -5.18
N GLN A 352 50.70 -14.99 -6.17
CA GLN A 352 51.01 -13.55 -6.08
C GLN A 352 49.80 -12.63 -5.89
N TYR A 353 48.59 -13.10 -6.17
CA TYR A 353 47.34 -12.36 -6.00
C TYR A 353 46.53 -12.81 -4.77
N ARG A 354 47.09 -13.71 -3.95
CA ARG A 354 46.44 -14.25 -2.76
C ARG A 354 46.83 -13.46 -1.50
N PHE A 355 45.83 -13.03 -0.74
CA PHE A 355 45.97 -12.42 0.59
C PHE A 355 45.26 -13.25 1.66
N SER A 356 45.47 -13.04 2.96
CA SER A 356 44.86 -13.87 4.00
C SER A 356 43.37 -14.17 3.78
N ARG A 357 43.00 -15.46 3.66
CA ARG A 357 41.60 -15.92 3.55
C ARG A 357 40.74 -15.47 4.74
N ALA A 358 41.37 -15.23 5.89
CA ALA A 358 40.69 -14.73 7.06
C ALA A 358 40.14 -13.30 6.85
N ILE A 359 40.82 -12.45 6.07
CA ILE A 359 40.30 -11.12 5.70
C ILE A 359 39.01 -11.27 4.90
N LEU A 360 38.94 -12.28 4.01
CA LEU A 360 37.72 -12.57 3.25
C LEU A 360 36.58 -13.04 4.15
N LEU A 361 36.84 -14.03 5.01
CA LEU A 361 35.84 -14.61 5.88
C LEU A 361 35.31 -13.59 6.91
N PHE A 362 36.21 -12.96 7.67
CA PHE A 362 35.82 -11.99 8.69
C PHE A 362 35.28 -10.69 8.10
N GLY A 363 35.76 -10.27 6.92
CA GLY A 363 35.20 -9.15 6.17
C GLY A 363 33.75 -9.43 5.76
N ALA A 364 33.46 -10.64 5.27
CA ALA A 364 32.10 -11.07 4.96
C ALA A 364 31.20 -11.15 6.21
N MET A 365 31.70 -11.67 7.33
CA MET A 365 30.97 -11.71 8.60
C MET A 365 30.64 -10.31 9.13
N LEU A 366 31.59 -9.38 9.08
CA LEU A 366 31.37 -7.99 9.48
C LEU A 366 30.34 -7.31 8.57
N ALA A 367 30.44 -7.53 7.26
CA ALA A 367 29.45 -7.02 6.30
C ALA A 367 28.04 -7.54 6.59
N PHE A 368 27.90 -8.84 6.89
CA PHE A 368 26.61 -9.42 7.29
C PHE A 368 26.05 -8.76 8.56
N ALA A 369 26.89 -8.51 9.57
CA ALA A 369 26.47 -7.86 10.81
C ALA A 369 26.02 -6.41 10.57
N LEU A 370 26.79 -5.62 9.82
CA LEU A 370 26.45 -4.22 9.50
C LEU A 370 25.18 -4.11 8.66
N ILE A 371 25.03 -4.96 7.65
CA ILE A 371 23.81 -5.00 6.82
C ILE A 371 22.62 -5.41 7.69
N SER A 372 22.75 -6.41 8.56
CA SER A 372 21.69 -6.85 9.47
C SER A 372 21.24 -5.72 10.40
N LEU A 373 22.19 -4.99 11.01
CA LEU A 373 21.90 -3.84 11.87
C LEU A 373 21.18 -2.74 11.11
N LEU A 374 21.65 -2.37 9.91
CA LEU A 374 21.00 -1.38 9.08
C LEU A 374 19.56 -1.79 8.75
N ARG A 375 19.34 -3.06 8.36
CA ARG A 375 18.00 -3.56 8.04
C ARG A 375 17.07 -3.50 9.25
N TRP A 376 17.55 -3.85 10.43
CA TRP A 376 16.80 -3.70 11.68
C TRP A 376 16.39 -2.23 11.92
N ILE A 377 17.31 -1.28 11.78
CA ILE A 377 17.00 0.16 11.91
C ILE A 377 15.95 0.60 10.87
N LEU A 378 16.10 0.22 9.61
CA LEU A 378 15.19 0.60 8.54
C LEU A 378 13.77 0.03 8.73
N ILE A 379 13.63 -1.14 9.34
CA ILE A 379 12.34 -1.73 9.71
C ILE A 379 11.70 -0.93 10.86
N GLN A 380 12.46 -0.60 11.90
CA GLN A 380 11.96 0.22 13.02
C GLN A 380 11.49 1.61 12.57
N LEU A 381 12.15 2.17 11.54
CA LEU A 381 11.79 3.44 10.93
C LEU A 381 10.65 3.33 9.90
N ASN A 382 10.06 2.15 9.68
CA ASN A 382 9.05 1.86 8.66
C ASN A 382 9.50 2.26 7.23
N VAL A 383 10.80 2.22 6.94
CA VAL A 383 11.34 2.41 5.59
C VAL A 383 11.28 1.10 4.81
N LEU A 384 11.53 -0.04 5.46
CA LEU A 384 11.39 -1.38 4.87
C LEU A 384 10.27 -2.17 5.56
N ASN A 385 9.57 -2.99 4.78
CA ASN A 385 8.57 -3.92 5.29
C ASN A 385 9.18 -5.33 5.38
N SER A 386 8.93 -6.03 6.48
CA SER A 386 9.43 -7.41 6.69
C SER A 386 8.35 -8.49 6.47
N ASN A 387 7.08 -8.11 6.32
CA ASN A 387 5.98 -9.07 6.26
C ASN A 387 5.63 -9.45 4.82
N LYS A 388 6.28 -10.47 4.26
CA LYS A 388 5.77 -11.20 3.07
C LYS A 388 4.66 -12.19 3.45
N ASP A 389 4.71 -12.76 4.64
CA ASP A 389 3.83 -13.86 5.07
C ASP A 389 2.36 -13.44 5.33
N ARG A 390 1.97 -12.19 5.06
CA ARG A 390 0.56 -11.79 5.13
C ARG A 390 -0.23 -12.22 3.89
N ASP A 391 0.41 -12.37 2.73
CA ASP A 391 -0.33 -12.46 1.45
C ASP A 391 -0.35 -13.87 0.81
N GLU A 392 0.61 -14.77 1.08
CA GLU A 392 0.73 -16.06 0.36
C GLU A 392 -0.03 -17.24 1.03
N HIS A 393 -0.34 -17.17 2.33
CA HIS A 393 -1.03 -18.23 3.09
C HIS A 393 -2.04 -17.68 4.11
N THR A 394 -2.76 -16.62 3.76
CA THR A 394 -3.82 -16.07 4.60
C THR A 394 -4.97 -17.07 4.67
N GLN A 395 -5.20 -17.64 5.85
CA GLN A 395 -6.40 -18.42 6.14
C GLN A 395 -7.57 -17.47 6.34
N THR A 396 -8.61 -17.63 5.52
CA THR A 396 -9.81 -16.80 5.51
C THR A 396 -10.98 -17.57 6.09
N VAL A 397 -11.73 -16.95 7.00
CA VAL A 397 -13.03 -17.46 7.44
C VAL A 397 -14.13 -16.54 6.93
N ILE A 398 -15.35 -17.06 6.75
CA ILE A 398 -16.46 -16.29 6.22
C ILE A 398 -17.61 -16.35 7.21
N ALA A 399 -18.04 -15.20 7.74
CA ALA A 399 -19.15 -15.07 8.66
C ALA A 399 -20.44 -14.73 7.91
N GLY A 400 -21.39 -15.65 7.89
CA GLY A 400 -22.65 -15.48 7.16
C GLY A 400 -23.56 -16.71 7.23
N SER A 401 -24.74 -16.58 6.63
CA SER A 401 -25.63 -17.71 6.35
C SER A 401 -24.99 -18.70 5.37
N VAL A 402 -25.57 -19.90 5.25
CA VAL A 402 -25.08 -20.92 4.30
C VAL A 402 -25.06 -20.40 2.86
N VAL A 403 -26.09 -19.64 2.46
CA VAL A 403 -26.22 -19.09 1.11
C VAL A 403 -25.16 -18.02 0.85
N GLU A 404 -24.95 -17.10 1.79
CA GLU A 404 -23.94 -16.04 1.66
C GLU A 404 -22.52 -16.58 1.70
N PHE A 405 -22.28 -17.64 2.49
CA PHE A 405 -21.01 -18.34 2.53
C PHE A 405 -20.62 -18.89 1.15
N GLU A 406 -21.53 -19.61 0.49
CA GLU A 406 -21.26 -20.16 -0.84
C GLU A 406 -21.11 -19.05 -1.90
N ALA A 407 -21.88 -17.95 -1.79
CA ALA A 407 -21.73 -16.79 -2.68
C ALA A 407 -20.34 -16.14 -2.54
N ALA A 408 -19.91 -15.84 -1.31
CA ALA A 408 -18.59 -15.26 -1.05
C ALA A 408 -17.44 -16.20 -1.46
N LYS A 409 -17.59 -17.50 -1.19
CA LYS A 409 -16.63 -18.53 -1.60
C LYS A 409 -16.54 -18.65 -3.13
N GLN A 410 -17.64 -18.52 -3.85
CA GLN A 410 -17.65 -18.50 -5.31
C GLN A 410 -16.95 -17.25 -5.87
N LEU A 411 -17.14 -16.08 -5.26
CA LEU A 411 -16.39 -14.86 -5.63
C LEU A 411 -14.87 -15.04 -5.42
N LEU A 412 -14.46 -15.61 -4.28
CA LEU A 412 -13.07 -15.94 -4.04
C LEU A 412 -12.53 -16.96 -5.04
N LYS A 413 -13.32 -17.94 -5.44
CA LYS A 413 -12.96 -18.93 -6.46
C LYS A 413 -12.75 -18.28 -7.82
N ASP A 414 -13.65 -17.40 -8.24
CA ASP A 414 -13.55 -16.66 -9.50
C ASP A 414 -12.31 -15.74 -9.53
N ALA A 415 -11.88 -15.26 -8.36
CA ALA A 415 -10.64 -14.50 -8.17
C ALA A 415 -9.38 -15.36 -8.01
N GLY A 416 -9.48 -16.70 -8.05
CA GLY A 416 -8.35 -17.63 -7.90
C GLY A 416 -7.87 -17.84 -6.46
N LEU A 417 -8.68 -17.47 -5.45
CA LEU A 417 -8.33 -17.49 -4.02
C LEU A 417 -9.01 -18.62 -3.22
N GLN A 418 -9.68 -19.58 -3.88
CA GLN A 418 -10.50 -20.61 -3.20
C GLN A 418 -9.73 -21.41 -2.13
N GLN A 419 -8.43 -21.66 -2.32
CA GLN A 419 -7.63 -22.49 -1.42
C GLN A 419 -7.38 -21.86 -0.03
N ARG A 420 -7.89 -20.64 0.22
CA ARG A 420 -7.71 -19.90 1.48
C ARG A 420 -8.83 -20.09 2.50
N VAL A 421 -10.01 -20.56 2.07
CA VAL A 421 -11.21 -20.57 2.93
C VAL A 421 -11.18 -21.76 3.90
N VAL A 422 -11.09 -21.48 5.20
CA VAL A 422 -11.06 -22.48 6.28
C VAL A 422 -12.46 -23.00 6.61
N GLY A 423 -13.46 -22.11 6.68
CA GLY A 423 -14.82 -22.50 7.01
C GLY A 423 -15.75 -21.33 7.31
N ARG A 424 -17.00 -21.67 7.62
CA ARG A 424 -18.10 -20.73 7.87
C ARG A 424 -18.24 -20.43 9.36
N VAL A 425 -18.25 -19.15 9.73
CA VAL A 425 -18.59 -18.68 11.07
C VAL A 425 -20.09 -18.39 11.12
N THR A 426 -20.79 -18.99 12.08
CA THR A 426 -22.24 -18.90 12.20
C THR A 426 -22.67 -17.57 12.81
N VAL A 427 -23.79 -17.07 12.31
CA VAL A 427 -24.38 -15.79 12.70
C VAL A 427 -25.63 -15.98 13.55
N ALA A 428 -26.35 -17.08 13.33
CA ALA A 428 -27.51 -17.48 14.12
C ALA A 428 -27.08 -18.35 15.33
N ALA A 429 -27.83 -18.27 16.43
CA ALA A 429 -27.46 -18.92 17.69
C ALA A 429 -27.78 -20.43 17.72
N ASP A 430 -28.66 -20.87 16.83
CA ASP A 430 -29.17 -22.22 16.64
C ASP A 430 -28.44 -22.98 15.51
N ASP A 431 -27.55 -22.31 14.79
CA ASP A 431 -26.74 -22.89 13.73
C ASP A 431 -25.42 -23.44 14.29
N ASN A 432 -25.36 -24.77 14.40
CA ASN A 432 -24.20 -25.52 14.89
C ASN A 432 -23.29 -26.04 13.75
N ASP A 433 -23.64 -25.78 12.49
CA ASP A 433 -22.95 -26.35 11.31
C ASP A 433 -21.75 -25.50 10.85
N GLY A 434 -21.20 -24.65 11.72
CA GLY A 434 -20.04 -23.83 11.42
C GLY A 434 -18.88 -24.06 12.37
N ILE A 435 -17.72 -23.49 12.03
CA ILE A 435 -16.47 -23.66 12.78
C ILE A 435 -16.44 -22.85 14.10
N GLY A 436 -17.45 -22.01 14.31
CA GLY A 436 -17.62 -21.13 15.47
C GLY A 436 -18.71 -20.10 15.22
N SER A 437 -18.98 -19.24 16.20
CA SER A 437 -20.01 -18.20 16.13
C SER A 437 -19.42 -16.80 16.21
N VAL A 438 -20.02 -15.85 15.49
CA VAL A 438 -19.64 -14.42 15.53
C VAL A 438 -19.73 -13.85 16.94
N LYS A 439 -20.66 -14.32 17.78
CA LYS A 439 -20.76 -13.89 19.19
C LYS A 439 -19.50 -14.17 20.01
N ASN A 440 -18.76 -15.21 19.64
CA ASN A 440 -17.54 -15.65 20.32
C ASN A 440 -16.30 -15.45 19.44
N ILE A 441 -16.34 -14.46 18.53
CA ILE A 441 -15.30 -14.24 17.53
C ILE A 441 -13.91 -14.00 18.14
N LYS A 442 -13.85 -13.36 19.31
CA LYS A 442 -12.60 -13.18 20.07
C LYS A 442 -11.99 -14.52 20.44
N SER A 443 -12.78 -15.42 21.04
CA SER A 443 -12.33 -16.78 21.39
C SER A 443 -12.00 -17.59 20.14
N LEU A 444 -12.78 -17.44 19.07
CA LEU A 444 -12.51 -18.13 17.81
C LEU A 444 -11.14 -17.77 17.23
N SER A 445 -10.78 -16.48 17.27
CA SER A 445 -9.48 -15.98 16.78
C SER A 445 -8.28 -16.52 17.58
N THR A 446 -8.50 -16.99 18.81
CA THR A 446 -7.45 -17.63 19.61
C THR A 446 -7.30 -19.12 19.35
N VAL A 447 -8.36 -19.78 18.88
CA VAL A 447 -8.38 -21.25 18.66
C VAL A 447 -8.04 -21.59 17.22
N ILE A 448 -8.59 -20.84 16.27
CA ILE A 448 -8.38 -21.05 14.83
C ILE A 448 -7.43 -19.97 14.31
N PRO A 449 -6.28 -20.33 13.71
CA PRO A 449 -5.26 -19.38 13.28
C PRO A 449 -5.62 -18.71 11.94
N PHE A 450 -6.81 -18.13 11.82
CA PHE A 450 -7.18 -17.34 10.65
C PHE A 450 -6.60 -15.92 10.74
N ARG A 451 -6.27 -15.36 9.57
CA ARG A 451 -5.73 -13.99 9.44
C ARG A 451 -6.67 -13.05 8.72
N GLU A 452 -7.75 -13.57 8.14
CA GLU A 452 -8.74 -12.80 7.43
C GLU A 452 -10.13 -13.31 7.74
N ILE A 453 -11.09 -12.40 7.86
CA ILE A 453 -12.51 -12.71 7.96
C ILE A 453 -13.32 -11.87 7.00
N ILE A 454 -14.22 -12.51 6.27
CA ILE A 454 -15.22 -11.84 5.43
C ILE A 454 -16.54 -11.86 6.17
N PHE A 455 -17.07 -10.69 6.50
CA PHE A 455 -18.41 -10.54 7.04
C PHE A 455 -19.43 -10.35 5.93
N CYS A 456 -20.39 -11.26 5.83
CA CYS A 456 -21.51 -11.14 4.90
C CYS A 456 -22.58 -10.24 5.53
N GLN A 457 -22.68 -9.02 5.00
CA GLN A 457 -23.73 -8.10 5.35
C GLN A 457 -25.02 -8.52 4.65
N GLY A 458 -26.05 -8.81 5.43
CA GLY A 458 -27.25 -9.52 5.00
C GLY A 458 -27.80 -10.27 6.21
N ALA A 459 -27.20 -11.40 6.57
CA ALA A 459 -27.46 -12.05 7.85
C ALA A 459 -26.88 -11.31 9.06
N LEU A 460 -25.83 -10.50 8.86
CA LEU A 460 -25.34 -9.54 9.85
C LEU A 460 -25.76 -8.11 9.48
N SER A 461 -26.12 -7.33 10.49
CA SER A 461 -26.25 -5.87 10.38
C SER A 461 -24.86 -5.21 10.34
N TYR A 462 -24.75 -4.01 9.76
CA TYR A 462 -23.51 -3.26 9.82
C TYR A 462 -23.12 -2.93 11.26
N ALA A 463 -24.07 -2.66 12.15
CA ALA A 463 -23.81 -2.49 13.57
C ALA A 463 -23.10 -3.72 14.19
N ALA A 464 -23.61 -4.93 13.93
CA ALA A 464 -23.02 -6.18 14.43
C ALA A 464 -21.64 -6.44 13.83
N ILE A 465 -21.43 -6.09 12.55
CA ILE A 465 -20.13 -6.21 11.89
C ILE A 465 -19.11 -5.27 12.55
N ILE A 466 -19.46 -3.99 12.75
CA ILE A 466 -18.56 -3.00 13.37
C ILE A 466 -18.21 -3.38 14.82
N GLU A 467 -19.17 -3.92 15.57
CA GLU A 467 -18.92 -4.47 16.90
C GLU A 467 -17.95 -5.66 16.85
N SER A 468 -18.19 -6.60 15.93
CA SER A 468 -17.34 -7.79 15.75
C SER A 468 -15.91 -7.43 15.37
N ILE A 469 -15.73 -6.44 14.50
CA ILE A 469 -14.42 -5.93 14.07
C ILE A 469 -13.64 -5.37 15.27
N GLN A 470 -14.28 -4.66 16.20
CA GLN A 470 -13.62 -4.13 17.41
C GLN A 470 -13.15 -5.22 18.39
N GLN A 471 -13.76 -6.41 18.34
CA GLN A 471 -13.38 -7.54 19.20
C GLN A 471 -12.22 -8.37 18.63
N LEU A 472 -11.92 -8.21 17.34
CA LEU A 472 -10.85 -8.93 16.67
C LEU A 472 -9.47 -8.40 17.06
N PRO A 473 -8.44 -9.27 17.13
CA PRO A 473 -7.06 -8.82 17.21
C PRO A 473 -6.68 -8.01 15.97
N SER A 474 -5.86 -6.97 16.14
CA SER A 474 -5.37 -6.13 15.03
C SER A 474 -4.51 -6.86 13.99
N SER A 475 -4.19 -8.14 14.23
CA SER A 475 -3.53 -9.03 13.28
C SER A 475 -4.50 -9.70 12.28
N VAL A 476 -5.80 -9.63 12.52
CA VAL A 476 -6.84 -10.20 11.66
C VAL A 476 -7.41 -9.10 10.77
N ASN A 477 -7.38 -9.32 9.46
CA ASN A 477 -7.98 -8.42 8.48
C ASN A 477 -9.48 -8.69 8.39
N SER A 478 -10.30 -7.64 8.37
CA SER A 478 -11.73 -7.76 8.11
C SER A 478 -12.12 -7.19 6.75
N MET A 479 -12.90 -7.98 6.03
CA MET A 479 -13.54 -7.61 4.77
C MET A 479 -15.05 -7.74 4.91
N ILE A 480 -15.78 -7.06 4.04
CA ILE A 480 -17.24 -7.04 4.04
C ILE A 480 -17.73 -7.40 2.64
N HIS A 481 -18.60 -8.39 2.58
CA HIS A 481 -19.38 -8.72 1.41
C HIS A 481 -20.80 -8.17 1.60
N ALA A 482 -21.19 -7.16 0.82
CA ALA A 482 -22.51 -6.57 0.91
C ALA A 482 -23.55 -7.43 0.17
N HIS A 483 -24.76 -7.54 0.73
CA HIS A 483 -25.81 -8.34 0.13
C HIS A 483 -26.10 -7.92 -1.31
N GLY A 484 -26.08 -8.89 -2.24
CA GLY A 484 -26.38 -8.67 -3.66
C GLY A 484 -25.28 -7.96 -4.45
N THR A 485 -24.10 -7.70 -3.86
CA THR A 485 -22.96 -7.18 -4.62
C THR A 485 -22.11 -8.32 -5.20
N THR A 486 -21.32 -8.02 -6.22
CA THR A 486 -20.35 -8.95 -6.82
C THR A 486 -18.92 -8.66 -6.36
N SER A 487 -18.79 -8.05 -5.17
CA SER A 487 -17.51 -7.59 -4.65
C SER A 487 -17.40 -7.85 -3.15
N ILE A 488 -16.16 -8.04 -2.72
CA ILE A 488 -15.75 -8.09 -1.32
C ILE A 488 -14.84 -6.89 -1.11
N VAL A 489 -15.13 -6.07 -0.09
CA VAL A 489 -14.42 -4.83 0.18
C VAL A 489 -13.74 -4.91 1.53
N GLY A 490 -12.44 -4.61 1.58
CA GLY A 490 -11.71 -4.43 2.83
C GLY A 490 -10.54 -3.48 2.66
N SER A 491 -10.10 -2.87 3.75
CA SER A 491 -8.88 -2.07 3.78
C SER A 491 -7.91 -2.66 4.79
N ASN A 492 -6.74 -3.06 4.29
CA ASN A 492 -5.70 -3.74 5.08
C ASN A 492 -4.88 -2.78 5.96
N SER A 493 -5.07 -1.46 5.79
CA SER A 493 -4.57 -0.39 6.66
C SER A 493 -5.00 0.98 6.13
N LYS A 494 -5.03 1.99 7.00
CA LYS A 494 -5.16 3.42 6.64
C LYS A 494 -4.12 3.96 5.63
N ASP A 495 -3.09 3.17 5.30
CA ASP A 495 -1.94 3.53 4.49
C ASP A 495 -1.88 2.70 3.18
N SER A 496 -2.85 1.82 2.93
CA SER A 496 -2.98 0.99 1.72
C SER A 496 -4.37 1.18 1.10
N SER A 497 -4.44 1.35 -0.22
CA SER A 497 -5.72 1.24 -0.94
C SER A 497 -6.29 -0.16 -0.72
N GLY A 498 -7.59 -0.24 -0.46
CA GLY A 498 -8.32 -1.45 -0.16
C GLY A 498 -8.09 -2.51 -1.23
N GLU A 499 -7.96 -3.75 -0.78
CA GLU A 499 -7.96 -4.88 -1.71
C GLU A 499 -9.40 -5.11 -2.14
N VAL A 500 -9.72 -4.64 -3.34
CA VAL A 500 -10.87 -5.17 -4.07
C VAL A 500 -10.41 -6.50 -4.65
N VAL A 501 -10.89 -7.58 -4.07
CA VAL A 501 -10.82 -8.89 -4.71
C VAL A 501 -11.86 -8.87 -5.84
N SER A 502 -11.42 -8.41 -7.01
CA SER A 502 -12.11 -8.57 -8.29
C SER A 502 -11.34 -9.58 -9.15
N LYS A 503 -12.02 -10.10 -10.17
CA LYS A 503 -11.62 -11.20 -11.07
C LYS A 503 -10.27 -11.01 -11.82
N GLU A 504 -9.52 -9.94 -11.56
CA GLU A 504 -8.42 -9.45 -12.40
C GLU A 504 -7.01 -9.45 -11.74
N ASN A 505 -6.84 -9.82 -10.46
CA ASN A 505 -5.58 -9.56 -9.73
C ASN A 505 -4.67 -10.79 -9.43
N GLY A 506 -4.41 -11.67 -10.41
CA GLY A 506 -3.75 -12.98 -10.17
C GLY A 506 -2.48 -13.36 -10.95
N PHE A 507 -1.73 -12.43 -11.56
CA PHE A 507 -0.64 -12.82 -12.48
C PHE A 507 0.64 -13.35 -11.79
N LYS A 508 1.09 -14.59 -12.08
CA LYS A 508 2.40 -15.11 -11.61
C LYS A 508 3.59 -14.28 -12.11
N LEU A 509 3.53 -13.67 -13.29
CA LEU A 509 4.57 -12.77 -13.80
C LEU A 509 4.66 -11.43 -13.04
N SER A 510 3.71 -11.13 -12.15
CA SER A 510 3.84 -10.02 -11.20
C SER A 510 4.75 -10.34 -10.02
N ASP A 511 5.00 -11.63 -9.74
CA ASP A 511 5.91 -12.05 -8.67
C ASP A 511 7.36 -11.66 -9.01
N PRO A 512 8.06 -10.90 -8.14
CA PRO A 512 9.47 -10.58 -8.31
C PRO A 512 10.36 -11.80 -8.56
N TYR A 513 10.08 -12.93 -7.90
CA TYR A 513 10.84 -14.18 -8.09
C TYR A 513 10.77 -14.66 -9.53
N ASN A 514 9.57 -14.75 -10.09
CA ASN A 514 9.37 -15.21 -11.47
C ASN A 514 10.01 -14.27 -12.49
N ARG A 515 9.96 -12.95 -12.24
CA ARG A 515 10.66 -11.96 -13.09
C ARG A 515 12.17 -12.12 -13.05
N ARG A 516 12.76 -12.41 -11.89
CA ARG A 516 14.20 -12.69 -11.77
C ARG A 516 14.60 -13.98 -12.45
N ILE A 517 13.84 -15.06 -12.28
CA ILE A 517 14.11 -16.32 -12.96
C ILE A 517 13.99 -16.15 -14.47
N LYS A 518 12.97 -15.44 -14.95
CA LYS A 518 12.86 -15.07 -16.37
C LYS A 518 14.10 -14.34 -16.86
N ARG A 519 14.54 -13.33 -16.10
CA ARG A 519 15.72 -12.54 -16.44
C ARG A 519 17.01 -13.37 -16.41
N LEU A 520 17.14 -14.29 -15.46
CA LEU A 520 18.26 -15.21 -15.37
C LEU A 520 18.35 -16.07 -16.64
N ILE A 521 17.23 -16.65 -17.07
CA ILE A 521 17.13 -17.44 -18.30
C ILE A 521 17.56 -16.60 -19.50
N ASP A 522 17.03 -15.38 -19.61
CA ASP A 522 17.38 -14.45 -20.68
C ASP A 522 18.89 -14.19 -20.78
N VAL A 523 19.51 -13.83 -19.64
CA VAL A 523 20.94 -13.51 -19.57
C VAL A 523 21.79 -14.76 -19.78
N SER A 524 21.45 -15.89 -19.14
CA SER A 524 22.21 -17.15 -19.26
C SER A 524 22.22 -17.66 -20.70
N ILE A 525 21.07 -17.65 -21.38
CA ILE A 525 20.97 -18.05 -22.79
C ILE A 525 21.78 -17.11 -23.67
N SER A 526 21.73 -15.80 -23.44
CA SER A 526 22.52 -14.83 -24.20
C SER A 526 24.02 -14.99 -24.00
N ILE A 527 24.51 -15.14 -22.76
CA ILE A 527 25.93 -15.34 -22.47
C ILE A 527 26.42 -16.63 -23.11
N PHE A 528 25.69 -17.74 -22.91
CA PHE A 528 26.02 -19.01 -23.52
C PHE A 528 26.10 -18.88 -25.04
N SER A 529 25.07 -18.31 -25.66
CA SER A 529 24.98 -18.14 -27.12
C SER A 529 26.08 -17.23 -27.70
N LEU A 530 26.54 -16.24 -26.94
CA LEU A 530 27.66 -15.37 -27.35
C LEU A 530 29.00 -16.12 -27.29
N ILE A 531 29.23 -16.93 -26.26
CA ILE A 531 30.43 -17.77 -26.14
C ILE A 531 30.45 -18.83 -27.25
N THR A 532 29.31 -19.44 -27.56
CA THR A 532 29.18 -20.48 -28.58
C THR A 532 28.75 -19.94 -29.95
N PHE A 533 28.87 -18.62 -30.19
CA PHE A 533 28.38 -17.97 -31.41
C PHE A 533 28.82 -18.62 -32.73
N PRO A 534 30.09 -19.07 -32.88
CA PRO A 534 30.52 -19.74 -34.11
C PRO A 534 29.67 -20.97 -34.48
N VAL A 535 29.16 -21.71 -33.50
CA VAL A 535 28.29 -22.87 -33.72
C VAL A 535 26.91 -22.43 -34.20
N HIS A 536 26.40 -21.31 -33.67
CA HIS A 536 25.07 -20.79 -34.02
C HIS A 536 24.99 -20.27 -35.46
N LEU A 537 26.11 -19.91 -36.09
CA LEU A 537 26.19 -19.52 -37.51
C LEU A 537 25.62 -20.60 -38.45
N LEU A 538 25.73 -21.87 -38.09
CA LEU A 538 25.34 -23.00 -38.93
C LEU A 538 23.83 -23.33 -38.86
N PHE A 539 23.15 -22.95 -37.78
CA PHE A 539 21.82 -23.47 -37.48
C PHE A 539 20.73 -22.39 -37.39
N VAL A 540 21.09 -21.13 -37.09
CA VAL A 540 20.13 -20.03 -36.97
C VAL A 540 19.95 -19.37 -38.34
N LYS A 541 18.70 -19.13 -38.76
CA LYS A 541 18.38 -18.58 -40.10
C LYS A 541 19.00 -17.20 -40.34
N LYS A 542 19.02 -16.34 -39.32
CA LYS A 542 19.57 -14.97 -39.36
C LYS A 542 20.61 -14.80 -38.23
N PRO A 543 21.83 -15.32 -38.38
CA PRO A 543 22.77 -15.43 -37.26
C PRO A 543 23.29 -14.07 -36.77
N PHE A 544 23.50 -13.08 -37.64
CA PHE A 544 23.92 -11.73 -37.21
C PHE A 544 22.80 -10.98 -36.47
N SER A 545 21.55 -11.20 -36.86
CA SER A 545 20.39 -10.67 -36.13
C SER A 545 20.25 -11.36 -34.76
N PHE A 546 20.48 -12.67 -34.70
CA PHE A 546 20.56 -13.42 -33.45
C PHE A 546 21.66 -12.90 -32.52
N PHE A 547 22.86 -12.63 -33.04
CA PHE A 547 23.96 -12.01 -32.28
C PHE A 547 23.54 -10.66 -31.68
N ARG A 548 22.89 -9.80 -32.48
CA ARG A 548 22.32 -8.53 -32.02
C ARG A 548 21.26 -8.76 -30.94
N ASN A 549 20.36 -9.72 -31.13
CA ASN A 549 19.34 -10.08 -30.15
C ASN A 549 19.96 -10.56 -28.83
N CYS A 550 21.04 -11.35 -28.86
CA CYS A 550 21.77 -11.73 -27.65
C CYS A 550 22.23 -10.50 -26.84
N PHE A 551 22.80 -9.49 -27.50
CA PHE A 551 23.17 -8.23 -26.83
C PHE A 551 21.96 -7.42 -26.36
N GLN A 552 20.90 -7.31 -27.17
CA GLN A 552 19.68 -6.61 -26.78
C GLN A 552 19.01 -7.25 -25.56
N VAL A 553 18.99 -8.58 -25.50
CA VAL A 553 18.51 -9.34 -24.34
C VAL A 553 19.46 -9.15 -23.17
N LEU A 554 20.78 -9.26 -23.36
CA LEU A 554 21.77 -9.06 -22.29
C LEU A 554 21.66 -7.68 -21.61
N PHE A 555 21.38 -6.63 -22.39
CA PHE A 555 21.21 -5.25 -21.89
C PHE A 555 19.76 -4.86 -21.55
N ALA A 556 18.85 -5.83 -21.44
CA ALA A 556 17.45 -5.62 -21.03
C ALA A 556 16.67 -4.67 -21.96
N LYS A 557 17.00 -4.65 -23.25
CA LYS A 557 16.18 -4.01 -24.29
C LYS A 557 15.10 -4.95 -24.81
N LYS A 558 15.40 -6.25 -24.85
CA LYS A 558 14.48 -7.33 -25.22
C LYS A 558 14.47 -8.45 -24.18
N THR A 559 13.48 -9.32 -24.24
CA THR A 559 13.44 -10.66 -23.61
C THR A 559 13.29 -11.71 -24.70
N TRP A 560 13.76 -12.95 -24.48
CA TRP A 560 13.62 -13.98 -25.52
C TRP A 560 12.15 -14.27 -25.82
N ILE A 561 11.33 -14.43 -24.77
CA ILE A 561 9.89 -14.71 -24.87
C ILE A 561 9.10 -13.57 -24.21
N GLY A 562 8.13 -12.98 -24.89
CA GLY A 562 7.28 -11.93 -24.32
C GLY A 562 5.89 -11.87 -24.96
N TYR A 563 5.17 -10.78 -24.72
CA TYR A 563 3.80 -10.64 -25.21
C TYR A 563 3.74 -10.49 -26.74
N ALA A 564 2.63 -10.91 -27.32
CA ALA A 564 2.31 -10.67 -28.72
C ALA A 564 1.72 -9.27 -28.95
N VAL A 565 0.98 -8.73 -27.98
CA VAL A 565 0.31 -7.42 -28.06
C VAL A 565 0.65 -6.57 -26.83
N SER A 566 0.80 -5.26 -27.03
CA SER A 566 0.99 -4.32 -25.93
C SER A 566 -0.34 -3.97 -25.26
N GLU A 567 -0.48 -4.32 -23.98
CA GLU A 567 -1.64 -4.02 -23.15
C GLU A 567 -1.26 -3.28 -21.86
N LYS A 568 -2.17 -2.42 -21.38
CA LYS A 568 -1.98 -1.66 -20.14
C LYS A 568 -2.23 -2.47 -18.86
N ASN A 569 -2.96 -3.58 -18.95
CA ASN A 569 -3.43 -4.35 -17.78
C ASN A 569 -2.57 -5.58 -17.46
N LEU A 570 -1.52 -5.85 -18.25
CA LEU A 570 -0.59 -6.95 -18.04
C LEU A 570 0.70 -6.51 -17.31
N PRO A 571 1.38 -7.42 -16.59
CA PRO A 571 2.68 -7.14 -15.99
C PRO A 571 3.69 -6.67 -17.04
N VAL A 572 4.32 -5.51 -16.86
CA VAL A 572 5.25 -4.93 -17.85
C VAL A 572 6.43 -5.88 -18.12
N LEU A 573 6.64 -6.20 -19.40
CA LEU A 573 7.80 -6.93 -19.93
C LEU A 573 8.54 -6.09 -20.97
N HIS A 574 9.81 -6.41 -21.18
CA HIS A 574 10.57 -5.89 -22.33
C HIS A 574 10.04 -6.47 -23.64
N ASP A 575 10.38 -5.82 -24.76
CA ASP A 575 9.98 -6.28 -26.08
C ASP A 575 10.45 -7.72 -26.34
N ALA A 576 9.56 -8.51 -26.92
CA ALA A 576 9.84 -9.91 -27.20
C ALA A 576 10.78 -10.06 -28.42
N VAL A 577 11.67 -11.05 -28.39
CA VAL A 577 12.27 -11.60 -29.62
C VAL A 577 11.27 -12.55 -30.28
N ILE A 578 10.64 -13.40 -29.47
CA ILE A 578 9.59 -14.34 -29.87
C ILE A 578 8.38 -14.10 -28.97
N SER A 579 7.22 -13.89 -29.56
CA SER A 579 5.97 -13.76 -28.83
C SER A 579 5.57 -15.10 -28.18
N CYS A 580 4.78 -15.09 -27.11
CA CYS A 580 4.42 -16.30 -26.35
C CYS A 580 3.67 -17.36 -27.19
N ASN A 581 3.12 -16.98 -28.33
CA ASN A 581 2.54 -17.87 -29.33
C ASN A 581 3.57 -18.58 -30.23
N GLY A 582 4.86 -18.30 -30.07
CA GLY A 582 5.95 -18.89 -30.85
C GLY A 582 6.20 -18.23 -32.20
N ILE A 583 5.67 -17.03 -32.45
CA ILE A 583 5.95 -16.26 -33.67
C ILE A 583 6.99 -15.17 -33.33
N PRO A 584 8.02 -14.94 -34.16
CA PRO A 584 8.93 -13.80 -33.96
C PRO A 584 8.14 -12.50 -33.85
N ALA A 585 8.45 -11.67 -32.86
CA ALA A 585 7.62 -10.51 -32.53
C ALA A 585 7.55 -9.49 -33.67
N ASP A 586 8.62 -9.40 -34.47
CA ASP A 586 8.73 -8.51 -35.62
C ASP A 586 7.95 -9.03 -36.86
N ASN A 587 7.41 -10.25 -36.82
CA ASN A 587 6.61 -10.83 -37.90
C ASN A 587 5.11 -10.56 -37.70
N LYS A 588 4.35 -10.56 -38.80
CA LYS A 588 2.89 -10.40 -38.77
C LYS A 588 2.25 -11.54 -37.97
N GLN A 589 1.57 -11.18 -36.88
CA GLN A 589 0.81 -12.12 -36.07
C GLN A 589 -0.41 -12.61 -36.86
N GLN A 590 -0.59 -13.94 -36.93
CA GLN A 590 -1.62 -14.56 -37.78
C GLN A 590 -2.99 -14.68 -37.09
N LEU A 591 -3.03 -14.56 -35.76
CA LEU A 591 -4.25 -14.70 -34.97
C LEU A 591 -4.97 -13.36 -34.78
N PRO A 592 -6.31 -13.37 -34.58
CA PRO A 592 -7.05 -12.19 -34.17
C PRO A 592 -6.51 -11.58 -32.88
N ARG A 593 -6.65 -10.26 -32.73
CA ARG A 593 -6.14 -9.52 -31.57
C ARG A 593 -6.67 -10.10 -30.25
N GLU A 594 -7.95 -10.43 -30.17
CA GLU A 594 -8.57 -11.01 -28.96
C GLU A 594 -7.92 -12.34 -28.55
N SER A 595 -7.60 -13.20 -29.51
CA SER A 595 -6.92 -14.47 -29.23
C SER A 595 -5.50 -14.23 -28.73
N LEU A 596 -4.79 -13.25 -29.27
CA LEU A 596 -3.45 -12.89 -28.81
C LEU A 596 -3.47 -12.31 -27.40
N GLN A 597 -4.44 -11.44 -27.10
CA GLN A 597 -4.64 -10.87 -25.76
C GLN A 597 -4.91 -11.97 -24.73
N MET A 598 -5.77 -12.94 -25.09
CA MET A 598 -6.05 -14.10 -24.26
C MET A 598 -4.75 -14.89 -24.00
N MET A 599 -3.96 -15.19 -25.04
CA MET A 599 -2.68 -15.89 -24.88
C MET A 599 -1.68 -15.14 -23.98
N ASP A 600 -1.57 -13.82 -24.15
CA ASP A 600 -0.72 -12.96 -23.33
C ASP A 600 -1.17 -12.97 -21.86
N TYR A 601 -2.47 -12.98 -21.61
CA TYR A 601 -3.08 -13.13 -20.29
C TYR A 601 -2.72 -14.49 -19.65
N TRP A 602 -2.90 -15.61 -20.35
CA TRP A 602 -2.55 -16.94 -19.82
C TRP A 602 -1.05 -17.07 -19.57
N TYR A 603 -0.23 -16.52 -20.46
CA TYR A 603 1.22 -16.48 -20.27
C TYR A 603 1.60 -15.67 -19.02
N ALA A 604 1.00 -14.50 -18.81
CA ALA A 604 1.20 -13.70 -17.60
C ALA A 604 0.74 -14.40 -16.32
N ARG A 605 -0.39 -15.11 -16.41
CA ARG A 605 -1.05 -15.73 -15.25
C ARG A 605 -0.39 -17.02 -14.82
N ASP A 606 -0.10 -17.89 -15.76
CA ASP A 606 0.37 -19.25 -15.51
C ASP A 606 1.85 -19.42 -15.87
N TYR A 607 2.63 -18.34 -15.78
CA TYR A 607 4.04 -18.34 -16.15
C TYR A 607 4.84 -19.44 -15.43
N GLU A 608 5.59 -20.20 -16.21
CA GLU A 608 6.54 -21.20 -15.75
C GLU A 608 7.85 -21.10 -16.54
N PRO A 609 9.01 -21.03 -15.86
CA PRO A 609 10.32 -20.89 -16.50
C PRO A 609 10.64 -21.95 -17.56
N MET A 610 10.15 -23.17 -17.34
CA MET A 610 10.37 -24.29 -18.27
C MET A 610 9.69 -24.09 -19.62
N ASN A 611 8.58 -23.33 -19.67
CA ASN A 611 7.86 -23.07 -20.90
C ASN A 611 8.66 -22.14 -21.83
N ASP A 612 9.37 -21.15 -21.28
CA ASP A 612 10.28 -20.30 -22.04
C ASP A 612 11.40 -21.14 -22.67
N PHE A 613 12.04 -22.03 -21.92
CA PHE A 613 13.06 -22.94 -22.47
C PHE A 613 12.51 -23.82 -23.60
N LYS A 614 11.34 -24.43 -23.39
CA LYS A 614 10.68 -25.25 -24.41
C LYS A 614 10.41 -24.46 -25.68
N LEU A 615 9.94 -23.22 -25.54
CA LEU A 615 9.61 -22.35 -26.67
C LEU A 615 10.86 -21.85 -27.40
N ILE A 616 11.89 -21.42 -26.67
CA ILE A 616 13.19 -21.01 -27.24
C ILE A 616 13.82 -22.18 -28.00
N ARG A 617 13.80 -23.38 -27.43
CA ARG A 617 14.31 -24.59 -28.10
C ARG A 617 13.52 -24.91 -29.36
N ARG A 618 12.18 -24.87 -29.30
CA ARG A 618 11.30 -25.11 -30.45
C ARG A 618 11.55 -24.10 -31.57
N MET A 619 11.78 -22.84 -31.21
CA MET A 619 11.95 -21.72 -32.14
C MET A 619 13.41 -21.33 -32.37
N TYR A 620 14.36 -22.21 -32.03
CA TYR A 620 15.79 -21.93 -32.03
C TYR A 620 16.30 -21.36 -33.36
N ARG A 621 15.86 -21.94 -34.49
CA ARG A 621 16.25 -21.45 -35.83
C ARG A 621 15.75 -20.04 -36.15
N SER A 622 14.72 -19.57 -35.45
CA SER A 622 14.06 -18.28 -35.66
C SER A 622 14.44 -17.23 -34.61
N LEU A 623 15.41 -17.50 -33.72
CA LEU A 623 15.85 -16.52 -32.70
C LEU A 623 16.50 -15.25 -33.30
N GLY A 624 16.86 -15.29 -34.59
CA GLY A 624 17.30 -14.12 -35.34
C GLY A 624 16.18 -13.32 -36.03
N GLY A 625 14.91 -13.74 -35.91
CA GLY A 625 13.76 -13.14 -36.56
C GLY A 625 13.26 -13.87 -37.81
#